data_AF-A0A946IWN8-F1
#
_entry.id   AF-A0A946IWN8-F1
#
_cell.length_a   1.000
_cell.length_b   1.000
_cell.length_c   1.000
_cell.angle_alpha   90.00
_cell.angle_beta   90.00
_cell.angle_gamma   90.00
#
_symmetry.space_group_name_H-M   'P 1'
#
loop_
_entity.id
_entity.type
_entity.pdbx_description
1 polymer ?
#
loop_
_entity_poly.entity_id
_entity_poly.type
_entity_poly.pdbx_seq_one_letter_code
_entity_poly.pdbx_strand_id
1 'polypeptide(L)'
;MPALKLIIYFLSAILIGSFAVQNMTSVEVNYYDFGLNLHTLELPLVTVVMIPLGLGLLGAWCMWLSSWVKMRMLIRKQNKTISSMEEELENLKNTPQLPAQVESTTDS
;
A
#
# COMPACT_ATOMS: atom_id res chain seq x y z
N MET A 1 12.93 -0.26 24.45
CA MET A 1 13.11 0.92 25.33
C MET A 1 12.60 2.18 24.63
N PRO A 2 11.48 2.78 25.08
CA PRO A 2 10.87 3.93 24.42
C PRO A 2 11.79 5.16 24.34
N ALA A 3 12.66 5.35 25.34
CA ALA A 3 13.65 6.43 25.37
C ALA A 3 14.65 6.37 24.20
N LEU A 4 15.11 5.18 23.79
CA LEU A 4 16.05 5.03 22.68
C LEU A 4 15.41 5.44 21.34
N LYS A 5 14.14 5.09 21.12
CA LYS A 5 13.39 5.51 19.93
C LYS A 5 13.29 7.04 19.85
N LEU A 6 13.00 7.67 20.99
CA LEU A 6 12.89 9.13 21.08
C LEU A 6 14.24 9.80 20.76
N ILE A 7 15.35 9.30 21.30
CA ILE A 7 16.70 9.79 20.99
C ILE A 7 17.01 9.68 19.50
N ILE A 8 16.69 8.53 18.88
CA ILE A 8 16.89 8.34 17.44
C ILE A 8 16.06 9.34 16.64
N TYR A 9 14.78 9.56 17.00
CA TYR A 9 13.95 10.56 16.32
C TYR A 9 14.52 11.97 16.42
N PHE A 10 15.02 12.37 17.60
CA PHE A 10 15.67 13.66 17.76
C PHE A 10 16.94 13.78 16.92
N LEU A 11 17.81 12.76 16.91
CA LEU A 11 19.00 12.73 16.08
C LEU A 11 18.66 12.84 14.59
N SER A 12 17.66 12.09 14.12
CA SER A 12 17.18 12.17 12.75
C SER A 12 16.63 13.56 12.42
N ALA A 13 15.84 14.17 13.30
CA ALA A 13 15.29 15.50 13.10
C ALA A 13 16.40 16.57 12.98
N ILE A 14 17.42 16.50 13.85
CA ILE A 14 18.57 17.40 13.81
C ILE A 14 19.36 17.20 12.51
N LEU A 15 19.59 15.95 12.09
CA LEU A 15 20.31 15.65 10.85
C LEU A 15 19.57 16.22 9.62
N ILE A 16 18.26 15.98 9.53
CA ILE A 16 17.43 16.46 8.42
C ILE A 16 17.36 17.99 8.42
N GLY A 17 17.18 18.60 9.61
CA GLY A 17 17.15 20.06 9.76
C GLY A 17 18.47 20.71 9.38
N SER A 18 19.60 20.17 9.85
CA SER A 18 20.94 20.66 9.51
C SER A 18 21.23 20.52 8.02
N PHE A 19 20.87 19.39 7.42
CA PHE A 19 20.96 19.20 5.97
C PHE A 19 20.14 20.24 5.22
N ALA A 20 18.90 20.51 5.66
CA ALA A 20 18.05 21.50 5.01
C ALA A 20 18.65 22.90 5.06
N VAL A 21 19.15 23.33 6.23
CA VAL A 21 19.79 24.64 6.42
C VAL A 21 21.06 24.77 5.59
N GLN A 22 21.92 23.74 5.59
CA GLN A 22 23.18 23.76 4.81
C GLN A 22 22.94 23.77 3.30
N ASN A 23 21.83 23.22 2.83
CA ASN A 23 21.45 23.16 1.42
C ASN A 23 20.43 24.25 1.04
N MET A 24 20.36 25.36 1.81
CA MET A 24 19.57 26.54 1.45
C MET A 24 20.19 27.36 0.31
N THR A 25 21.38 27.01 -0.16
CA THR A 25 22.04 27.64 -1.30
C THR A 25 21.10 27.69 -2.50
N SER A 26 20.93 28.88 -3.07
CA SER A 26 20.07 29.11 -4.23
C SER A 26 20.66 28.45 -5.47
N VAL A 27 19.81 27.77 -6.24
CA VAL A 27 20.13 27.18 -7.53
C VAL A 27 19.13 27.71 -8.54
N GLU A 28 19.63 28.13 -9.70
CA GLU A 28 18.81 28.57 -10.81
C GLU A 28 18.21 27.36 -11.53
N VAL A 29 16.89 27.25 -11.48
CA VAL A 29 16.13 26.24 -12.20
C VAL A 29 15.52 26.89 -13.44
N ASN A 30 15.96 26.44 -14.61
CA ASN A 30 15.41 26.86 -15.89
C ASN A 30 14.27 25.90 -16.27
N TYR A 31 13.07 26.42 -16.50
CA TYR A 31 11.93 25.64 -16.97
C TYR A 31 11.23 26.32 -18.14
N TYR A 32 10.59 25.50 -18.98
CA TYR A 32 9.75 25.99 -20.06
C TYR A 32 8.29 25.96 -19.60
N ASP A 33 7.59 27.08 -19.77
CA ASP A 33 6.13 27.12 -19.58
C ASP A 33 5.40 26.46 -20.77
N PHE A 34 4.09 26.27 -20.68
CA PHE A 34 3.24 25.71 -21.75
C PHE A 34 3.31 26.51 -23.06
N GLY A 35 3.67 27.79 -22.99
CA GLY A 35 3.94 28.65 -24.14
C GLY A 35 5.35 28.55 -24.71
N LEU A 36 6.18 27.61 -24.27
CA LEU A 36 7.60 27.44 -24.64
C LEU A 36 8.49 28.65 -24.31
N ASN A 37 8.07 29.50 -23.38
CA ASN A 37 8.90 30.59 -22.87
C ASN A 37 9.81 30.06 -21.77
N LEU A 38 11.08 30.44 -21.83
CA LEU A 38 12.09 30.07 -20.84
C LEU A 38 11.93 30.97 -19.60
N HIS A 39 11.69 30.36 -18.46
CA HIS A 39 11.62 31.02 -17.17
C HIS A 39 12.73 30.50 -16.26
N THR A 40 13.30 31.41 -15.49
CA THR A 40 14.31 31.11 -14.47
C THR A 40 13.68 31.29 -13.10
N LEU A 41 13.86 30.30 -12.23
CA LEU A 41 13.37 30.32 -10.87
C LEU A 41 14.54 30.01 -9.94
N GLU A 42 14.81 30.93 -9.02
CA GLU A 42 15.79 30.72 -7.97
C GLU A 42 15.14 29.96 -6.81
N LEU A 43 15.57 28.71 -6.62
CA LEU A 43 15.08 27.85 -5.55
C LEU A 43 16.24 27.31 -4.72
N PRO A 44 16.07 27.16 -3.40
CA PRO A 44 17.06 26.47 -2.57
C PRO A 44 17.27 25.03 -3.06
N LEU A 45 18.54 24.58 -3.16
CA LEU A 45 18.91 23.23 -3.60
C LEU A 45 18.13 22.13 -2.87
N VAL A 46 17.93 22.30 -1.56
CA VAL A 46 17.14 21.37 -0.75
C VAL A 46 15.73 21.16 -1.31
N THR A 47 15.07 22.21 -1.81
CA THR A 47 13.70 22.09 -2.34
C THR A 47 13.68 21.30 -3.65
N VAL A 48 14.62 21.58 -4.54
CA VAL A 48 14.77 20.91 -5.85
C VAL A 48 15.00 19.41 -5.68
N VAL A 49 15.75 19.00 -4.65
CA VAL A 49 16.04 17.58 -4.38
C VAL A 49 14.92 16.91 -3.57
N MET A 50 14.39 17.58 -2.54
CA MET A 50 13.44 16.98 -1.61
C MET A 50 12.04 16.84 -2.22
N ILE A 51 11.63 17.70 -3.15
CA ILE A 51 10.31 17.60 -3.80
C ILE A 51 10.18 16.31 -4.61
N PRO A 52 11.08 15.97 -5.57
CA PRO A 52 11.02 14.70 -6.29
C PRO A 52 11.16 13.50 -5.36
N LEU A 53 12.04 13.58 -4.36
CA LEU A 53 12.22 12.49 -3.38
C LEU A 53 10.94 12.24 -2.58
N GLY A 54 10.31 13.30 -2.08
CA GLY A 54 9.05 13.24 -1.36
C GLY A 54 7.92 12.71 -2.24
N LEU A 55 7.81 13.18 -3.48
CA LEU A 55 6.83 12.68 -4.45
C LEU A 55 7.03 11.19 -4.75
N GLY A 56 8.27 10.73 -4.92
CA GLY A 56 8.58 9.32 -5.13
C GLY A 56 8.17 8.45 -3.95
N LEU A 57 8.48 8.88 -2.72
CA LEU A 57 8.08 8.18 -1.50
C LEU A 57 6.56 8.16 -1.32
N LEU A 58 5.89 9.28 -1.54
CA LEU A 58 4.43 9.37 -1.49
C LEU A 58 3.77 8.47 -2.55
N GLY A 59 4.32 8.44 -3.76
CA GLY A 59 3.85 7.56 -4.82
C GLY A 59 3.97 6.07 -4.45
N ALA A 60 5.14 5.66 -3.94
CA ALA A 60 5.37 4.30 -3.46
C ALA A 60 4.43 3.94 -2.30
N TRP A 61 4.23 4.87 -1.35
CA TRP A 61 3.30 4.70 -0.24
C TRP A 61 1.86 4.48 -0.73
N CYS A 62 1.38 5.30 -1.68
CA CYS A 62 0.05 5.15 -2.27
C CYS A 62 -0.12 3.81 -2.99
N MET A 63 0.90 3.34 -3.71
CA MET A 63 0.87 2.02 -4.36
C MET A 63 0.77 0.88 -3.34
N TRP A 64 1.57 0.94 -2.27
CA TRP A 64 1.52 -0.03 -1.18
C TRP A 64 0.16 -0.01 -0.46
N LEU A 65 -0.39 1.18 -0.20
CA LEU A 65 -1.71 1.31 0.43
C LEU A 65 -2.81 0.71 -0.46
N SER A 66 -2.75 0.96 -1.77
CA SER A 66 -3.69 0.39 -2.74
C SER A 66 -3.65 -1.14 -2.78
N SER A 67 -2.45 -1.74 -2.79
CA SER A 67 -2.31 -3.19 -2.78
C SER A 67 -2.81 -3.80 -1.47
N TRP A 68 -2.52 -3.16 -0.33
CA TRP A 68 -3.03 -3.57 0.97
C TRP A 68 -4.57 -3.57 1.04
N VAL A 69 -5.20 -2.51 0.52
CA VAL A 69 -6.66 -2.39 0.45
C VAL A 69 -7.27 -3.47 -0.46
N LYS A 70 -6.67 -3.73 -1.63
CA LYS A 70 -7.11 -4.81 -2.54
C LYS A 70 -7.03 -6.18 -1.86
N MET A 71 -5.93 -6.45 -1.16
CA MET A 71 -5.74 -7.70 -0.42
C MET A 71 -6.81 -7.88 0.68
N ARG A 72 -7.07 -6.83 1.47
CA ARG A 72 -8.13 -6.84 2.49
C ARG A 72 -9.51 -7.14 1.89
N MET A 73 -9.82 -6.57 0.72
CA MET A 73 -11.07 -6.85 0.02
C MET A 73 -11.16 -8.29 -0.48
N LEU A 74 -10.07 -8.85 -1.02
CA LEU A 74 -10.00 -10.24 -1.46
C LEU A 74 -10.26 -11.21 -0.30
N ILE A 75 -9.61 -11.00 0.85
CA ILE A 75 -9.82 -11.82 2.06
C ILE A 75 -11.29 -11.75 2.49
N ARG A 76 -11.89 -10.56 2.47
CA ARG A 76 -13.30 -10.41 2.85
C ARG A 76 -14.26 -11.12 1.89
N LYS A 77 -13.94 -11.17 0.59
CA LYS A 77 -14.72 -11.94 -0.39
C LYS A 77 -14.58 -13.44 -0.15
N GLN A 78 -13.34 -13.92 -0.01
CA GLN A 78 -13.04 -15.33 0.26
C GLN A 78 -13.76 -15.84 1.52
N ASN A 79 -13.70 -15.10 2.63
CA ASN A 79 -14.40 -15.48 3.86
C ASN A 79 -15.91 -15.59 3.70
N LYS A 80 -16.54 -14.71 2.90
CA LYS A 80 -17.97 -14.80 2.61
C LYS A 80 -18.32 -16.05 1.79
N THR A 81 -17.45 -16.42 0.85
CA THR A 81 -17.65 -17.61 0.03
C THR A 81 -17.45 -18.88 0.86
N ILE A 82 -16.47 -18.91 1.77
CA ILE A 82 -16.28 -20.02 2.71
C ILE A 82 -17.52 -20.18 3.59
N SER A 83 -18.02 -19.08 4.19
CA SER A 83 -19.21 -19.16 5.05
C SER A 83 -20.45 -19.65 4.31
N SER A 84 -20.65 -19.25 3.04
CA SER A 84 -21.80 -19.74 2.27
C SER A 84 -21.65 -21.22 1.90
N MET A 85 -20.44 -21.67 1.55
CA MET A 85 -20.20 -23.10 1.29
C MET A 85 -20.37 -23.95 2.55
N GLU A 86 -19.95 -23.46 3.72
CA GLU A 86 -20.16 -24.14 5.00
C GLU A 86 -21.66 -24.26 5.33
N GLU A 87 -22.44 -23.21 5.10
CA GLU A 87 -23.89 -23.20 5.29
C GLU A 87 -24.60 -24.18 4.33
N GLU A 88 -24.19 -24.24 3.07
CA GLU A 88 -24.70 -25.22 2.10
C GLU A 88 -24.37 -26.67 2.52
N LEU A 89 -23.15 -26.91 3.00
CA LEU A 89 -22.72 -28.23 3.47
C LEU A 89 -23.55 -28.67 4.70
N GLU A 90 -23.83 -27.74 5.61
CA GLU A 90 -24.66 -27.99 6.78
C GLU A 90 -26.11 -28.29 6.40
N ASN A 91 -26.67 -27.52 5.46
CA ASN A 91 -28.02 -27.76 4.94
C ASN A 91 -28.16 -29.10 4.21
N LEU A 92 -27.14 -29.50 3.42
CA LEU A 92 -27.09 -30.81 2.77
C LEU A 92 -26.99 -31.95 3.79
N LYS A 93 -26.23 -31.78 4.87
CA LYS A 93 -26.11 -32.77 5.95
C LYS A 93 -27.43 -32.94 6.74
N ASN A 94 -28.19 -31.87 6.88
CA ASN A 94 -29.46 -31.85 7.61
C ASN A 94 -30.67 -32.23 6.73
N THR A 95 -30.49 -32.36 5.42
CA THR A 95 -31.51 -32.91 4.52
C THR A 95 -31.58 -34.43 4.74
N PRO A 96 -32.77 -35.03 4.99
CA PRO A 96 -32.89 -36.47 5.18
C PRO A 96 -32.33 -37.18 3.95
N GLN A 97 -31.23 -37.91 4.12
CA GLN A 97 -30.70 -38.75 3.04
C GLN A 97 -31.78 -39.79 2.71
N LEU A 98 -32.41 -39.65 1.54
CA LEU A 98 -33.13 -40.78 0.95
C LEU A 98 -32.12 -41.93 0.86
N PRO A 99 -32.52 -43.15 1.26
CA PRO A 99 -31.59 -44.26 1.37
C PRO A 99 -30.90 -44.43 0.02
N ALA A 100 -29.57 -44.34 0.03
CA ALA A 100 -28.77 -44.66 -1.13
C ALA A 100 -29.23 -46.04 -1.60
N GLN A 101 -29.85 -46.09 -2.78
CA GLN A 101 -29.98 -47.35 -3.47
C GLN A 101 -28.54 -47.78 -3.76
N VAL A 102 -28.05 -48.66 -2.89
CA VAL A 102 -26.92 -49.52 -3.16
C VAL A 102 -27.40 -50.39 -4.32
N GLU A 103 -27.22 -49.90 -5.54
CA GLU A 103 -27.34 -50.71 -6.73
C GLU A 103 -26.17 -51.68 -6.67
N SER A 104 -26.44 -52.82 -6.02
CA SER A 104 -25.59 -53.98 -5.97
C SER A 104 -25.32 -54.41 -7.41
N THR A 105 -24.18 -54.02 -7.96
CA THR A 105 -23.59 -54.69 -9.11
C THR A 105 -23.15 -56.08 -8.65
N THR A 106 -24.13 -56.98 -8.54
CA THR A 106 -23.92 -58.43 -8.64
C THR A 106 -24.20 -58.76 -10.09
N ASP A 107 -23.15 -59.05 -10.86
CA ASP A 107 -23.17 -59.99 -11.99
C ASP A 107 -21.71 -60.21 -12.39
N SER A 108 -21.13 -61.37 -12.07
CA SER A 108 -21.20 -62.67 -12.79
C SER A 108 -20.20 -62.71 -13.94
#